data_AF-A0A4U9WPK1-F1
#
_entry.id   AF-A0A4U9WPK1-F1
#
_cell.length_a   1.000
_cell.length_b   1.000
_cell.length_c   1.000
_cell.angle_alpha   90.00
_cell.angle_beta   90.00
_cell.angle_gamma   90.00
#
_symmetry.space_group_name_H-M   'P 1'
#
loop_
_entity.id
_entity.type
_entity.pdbx_description
1 polymer ?
#
loop_
_entity_poly.entity_id
_entity_poly.type
_entity_poly.pdbx_seq_one_letter_code
_entity_poly.pdbx_strand_id
1 'polypeptide(L)'
;MSAVHLSPDDLVELTTLARDLNFDDAERRSALLENGSRDFNAVPGSGKTSLLAAKLLLLARKWPHARRGICVLSHTNVARDEIAHRLAGNS
;
A
#
# COMPACT_ATOMS: atom_id res chain seq x y z
N MET A 1 18.50 -11.66 1.28
CA MET A 1 17.06 -12.01 1.24
C MET A 1 16.42 -11.18 0.14
N SER A 2 15.70 -11.75 -0.82
CA SER A 2 15.06 -10.94 -1.86
C SER A 2 13.78 -10.31 -1.31
N ALA A 3 13.66 -8.99 -1.38
CA ALA A 3 12.43 -8.27 -1.08
C ALA A 3 11.44 -8.45 -2.23
N VAL A 4 10.14 -8.39 -1.95
CA VAL A 4 9.14 -8.31 -3.03
C VAL A 4 9.27 -6.92 -3.66
N HIS A 5 9.51 -6.86 -4.97
CA HIS A 5 9.64 -5.60 -5.71
C HIS A 5 8.36 -5.35 -6.52
N LEU A 6 7.78 -4.16 -6.38
CA LEU A 6 6.71 -3.69 -7.24
C LEU A 6 7.32 -3.00 -8.47
N SER A 7 6.74 -3.23 -9.63
CA SER A 7 7.04 -2.54 -10.88
C SER A 7 5.86 -1.64 -11.30
N PRO A 8 6.06 -0.71 -12.25
CA PRO A 8 4.96 0.10 -12.78
C PRO A 8 3.79 -0.73 -13.33
N ASP A 9 4.06 -1.92 -13.88
CA ASP A 9 3.02 -2.81 -14.40
C ASP A 9 2.10 -3.35 -13.32
N ASP A 10 2.63 -3.58 -12.10
CA ASP A 10 1.82 -4.02 -10.96
C ASP A 10 0.77 -2.95 -10.56
N LEU A 11 1.05 -1.67 -10.82
CA LEU A 11 0.14 -0.57 -10.45
C LEU A 11 -1.19 -0.61 -11.22
N VAL A 12 -1.24 -1.29 -12.37
CA VAL A 12 -2.47 -1.48 -13.15
C VAL A 12 -3.54 -2.18 -12.31
N GLU A 13 -3.15 -3.07 -11.38
CA GLU A 13 -4.08 -3.81 -10.54
C GLU A 13 -4.87 -2.90 -9.57
N LEU A 14 -4.35 -1.71 -9.24
CA LEU A 14 -5.03 -0.76 -8.36
C LEU A 14 -6.38 -0.30 -8.91
N THR A 15 -6.55 -0.29 -10.24
CA THR A 15 -7.83 -0.01 -10.90
C THR A 15 -8.93 -1.00 -10.48
N THR A 16 -8.56 -2.19 -10.02
CA THR A 16 -9.51 -3.20 -9.54
C THR A 16 -9.53 -3.25 -8.01
N LEU A 17 -8.36 -3.18 -7.38
CA LEU A 17 -8.19 -3.38 -5.93
C LEU A 17 -8.57 -2.17 -5.08
N ALA A 18 -8.51 -0.97 -5.64
CA ALA A 18 -8.69 0.31 -4.96
C ALA A 18 -9.48 1.29 -5.83
N ARG A 19 -10.64 0.83 -6.34
CA ARG A 19 -11.50 1.56 -7.30
C ARG A 19 -11.93 2.95 -6.86
N ASP A 20 -11.98 3.20 -5.55
CA ASP A 20 -12.34 4.47 -4.94
C ASP A 20 -11.17 5.47 -4.85
N LEU A 21 -9.95 5.04 -5.19
CA LEU A 21 -8.72 5.83 -5.03
C LEU A 21 -8.09 6.18 -6.38
N ASN A 22 -7.47 7.35 -6.44
CA ASN A 22 -6.69 7.80 -7.61
C ASN A 22 -5.20 7.87 -7.26
N PHE A 23 -4.37 7.23 -8.08
CA PHE A 23 -2.91 7.18 -7.97
C PHE A 23 -2.21 7.61 -9.27
N ASP A 24 -2.81 8.51 -10.05
CA ASP A 24 -2.23 8.96 -11.32
C ASP A 24 -1.08 9.95 -11.19
N ASP A 25 -0.92 10.57 -10.02
CA ASP A 25 0.21 11.47 -9.78
C ASP A 25 1.52 10.71 -9.57
N ALA A 26 2.61 11.30 -10.07
CA ALA A 26 3.92 10.70 -10.04
C ALA A 26 4.46 10.48 -8.61
N GLU A 27 4.08 11.34 -7.65
CA GLU A 27 4.55 11.24 -6.27
C GLU A 27 3.99 9.99 -5.58
N ARG A 28 2.68 9.76 -5.67
CA ARG A 28 2.03 8.55 -5.15
C ARG A 28 2.55 7.28 -5.83
N ARG A 29 2.71 7.30 -7.16
CA ARG A 29 3.29 6.15 -7.88
C ARG A 29 4.72 5.85 -7.43
N SER A 30 5.55 6.88 -7.25
CA SER A 30 6.90 6.73 -6.71
C SER A 30 6.89 6.13 -5.30
N ALA A 31 5.99 6.59 -4.43
CA ALA A 31 5.83 6.05 -3.09
C ALA A 31 5.38 4.57 -3.06
N LEU A 32 4.51 4.16 -4.00
CA LEU A 32 4.09 2.77 -4.16
C LEU A 32 5.26 1.88 -4.58
N LEU A 33 6.15 2.37 -5.44
CA LEU A 33 7.31 1.63 -5.97
C LEU A 33 8.55 1.64 -5.07
N GLU A 34 8.62 2.56 -4.11
CA GLU A 34 9.73 2.64 -3.14
C GLU A 34 9.87 1.34 -2.34
N ASN A 35 11.08 0.79 -2.19
CA ASN A 35 11.32 -0.46 -1.44
C ASN A 35 12.35 -0.31 -0.31
N GLY A 36 12.87 0.90 -0.13
CA GLY A 36 13.77 1.29 0.94
C GLY A 36 13.07 2.03 2.08
N SER A 37 13.89 2.54 3.00
CA SER A 37 13.44 3.41 4.09
C SER A 37 13.18 4.82 3.54
N ARG A 38 11.95 5.30 3.67
CA ARG A 38 11.54 6.61 3.18
C ARG A 38 10.52 7.25 4.10
N ASP A 39 10.70 8.54 4.35
CA ASP A 39 9.72 9.36 5.06
C ASP A 39 8.81 10.08 4.07
N PHE A 40 7.50 10.02 4.34
CA PHE A 40 6.48 10.70 3.56
C PHE A 40 5.80 11.76 4.42
N ASN A 41 6.02 13.02 4.07
CA ASN A 41 5.47 14.14 4.81
C ASN A 41 3.95 14.23 4.67
N ALA A 42 3.32 14.72 5.72
CA ALA A 42 1.89 14.65 5.93
C ALA A 42 1.23 16.02 6.00
N VAL A 43 0.19 16.24 5.20
CA VAL A 43 -0.86 17.22 5.52
C VAL A 43 -2.18 16.49 5.79
N PRO A 44 -3.11 17.07 6.59
CA PRO A 44 -4.45 16.51 6.73
C PRO A 44 -5.10 16.25 5.36
N GLY A 45 -5.72 15.07 5.18
CA GLY A 45 -6.34 14.69 3.90
C GLY A 45 -5.38 14.27 2.78
N SER A 46 -4.07 14.20 3.00
CA SER A 46 -3.08 13.78 1.97
C SER A 46 -3.25 12.34 1.43
N GLY A 47 -4.04 11.50 2.10
CA GLY A 47 -4.34 10.14 1.65
C GLY A 47 -3.24 9.10 1.91
N LYS A 48 -2.29 9.37 2.82
CA LYS A 48 -1.17 8.45 3.11
C LYS A 48 -1.61 7.09 3.65
N THR A 49 -2.63 7.04 4.50
CA THR A 49 -3.17 5.76 5.01
C THR A 49 -3.72 4.92 3.85
N SER A 50 -4.44 5.56 2.94
CA SER A 50 -5.02 4.92 1.76
C SER A 50 -3.94 4.49 0.76
N LEU A 51 -2.88 5.30 0.59
CA LEU A 51 -1.69 4.96 -0.19
C LEU A 51 -0.95 3.73 0.39
N LEU A 52 -0.78 3.69 1.72
CA LEU A 52 -0.17 2.55 2.40
C LEU A 52 -1.02 1.28 2.22
N ALA A 53 -2.34 1.38 2.38
CA ALA A 53 -3.24 0.25 2.16
C ALA A 53 -3.18 -0.27 0.72
N ALA A 54 -3.16 0.62 -0.28
CA ALA A 54 -2.98 0.25 -1.68
C ALA A 54 -1.66 -0.49 -1.93
N LYS A 55 -0.55 -0.02 -1.34
CA LYS A 55 0.74 -0.72 -1.40
C LYS A 55 0.67 -2.12 -0.81
N LEU A 56 0.04 -2.26 0.35
CA LEU A 56 -0.12 -3.54 1.03
C LEU A 56 -0.95 -4.53 0.20
N LEU A 57 -1.99 -4.05 -0.50
CA LEU A 57 -2.79 -4.88 -1.42
C LEU A 57 -1.95 -5.43 -2.58
N LEU A 58 -1.14 -4.58 -3.21
CA LEU A 58 -0.23 -5.02 -4.29
C LEU A 58 0.81 -6.02 -3.78
N LEU A 59 1.42 -5.74 -2.62
CA LEU A 59 2.38 -6.65 -2.00
C LEU A 59 1.74 -8.00 -1.65
N ALA A 60 0.51 -8.00 -1.14
CA ALA A 60 -0.22 -9.21 -0.79
C ALA A 60 -0.48 -10.10 -2.02
N ARG A 61 -0.89 -9.52 -3.15
CA ARG A 61 -1.10 -10.26 -4.41
C ARG A 61 0.18 -10.90 -4.95
N LYS A 62 1.29 -10.20 -4.81
CA LYS A 62 2.60 -10.66 -5.29
C LYS A 62 3.37 -11.47 -4.23
N TRP A 63 2.78 -11.74 -3.06
CA TRP A 63 3.50 -12.29 -1.91
C TRP A 63 3.87 -13.77 -2.11
N PRO A 64 5.17 -14.12 -2.28
CA PRO A 64 5.55 -15.49 -2.58
C PRO A 64 5.92 -16.28 -1.30
N HIS A 65 5.77 -15.68 -0.12
CA HIS A 65 6.37 -16.18 1.10
C HIS A 65 5.34 -16.71 2.09
N ALA A 66 5.28 -18.02 2.25
CA ALA A 66 4.36 -18.67 3.20
C ALA A 66 4.69 -18.41 4.69
N ARG A 67 5.93 -18.02 5.01
CA ARG A 67 6.44 -17.87 6.39
C ARG A 67 6.96 -16.47 6.71
N ARG A 68 6.53 -15.46 5.96
CA ARG A 68 6.88 -14.06 6.18
C ARG A 68 5.63 -13.21 6.17
N GLY A 69 5.70 -12.07 6.84
CA GLY A 69 4.64 -11.07 6.84
C GLY A 69 5.20 -9.66 6.79
N ILE A 70 4.29 -8.70 6.64
CA ILE A 70 4.56 -7.27 6.73
C ILE A 70 4.05 -6.79 8.07
N CYS A 71 4.89 -6.10 8.84
CA CYS A 71 4.49 -5.45 10.08
C CYS A 71 4.13 -4.00 9.79
N VAL A 72 2.93 -3.59 10.20
CA VAL A 72 2.45 -2.20 10.09
C VAL A 72 2.24 -1.66 11.49
N LEU A 73 2.92 -0.57 11.82
CA LEU A 73 2.78 0.12 13.09
C LEU A 73 2.03 1.43 12.88
N SER A 74 1.03 1.68 13.71
CA SER A 74 0.22 2.90 13.68
C SER A 74 0.05 3.46 15.08
N HIS A 75 -0.05 4.78 15.18
CA HIS A 75 -0.26 5.50 16.44
C HIS A 75 -1.77 5.68 16.75
N THR A 76 -2.66 5.33 15.82
CA THR A 76 -4.11 5.47 16.02
C THR A 76 -4.88 4.23 15.60
N ASN A 77 -5.97 3.95 16.33
CA ASN A 77 -6.90 2.88 16.00
C ASN A 77 -7.61 3.15 14.67
N VAL A 78 -7.96 4.41 14.36
CA VAL A 78 -8.61 4.79 13.10
C VAL A 78 -7.77 4.36 11.89
N ALA A 79 -6.45 4.59 11.92
CA ALA A 79 -5.60 4.17 10.82
C ALA A 79 -5.44 2.64 10.73
N ARG A 80 -5.38 1.95 11.88
CA ARG A 80 -5.39 0.48 11.92
C ARG A 80 -6.66 -0.07 11.26
N ASP A 81 -7.82 0.46 11.64
CA ASP A 81 -9.12 -0.03 11.20
C ASP A 81 -9.35 0.27 9.70
N GLU A 82 -8.92 1.43 9.21
CA GLU A 82 -8.95 1.75 7.77
C GLU A 82 -8.10 0.75 6.95
N ILE A 83 -6.88 0.45 7.40
CA ILE A 83 -6.00 -0.51 6.72
C ILE A 83 -6.62 -1.90 6.72
N ALA A 84 -7.10 -2.37 7.88
CA ALA A 84 -7.72 -3.69 8.02
C ALA A 84 -8.96 -3.82 7.13
N HIS A 85 -9.82 -2.80 7.10
CA HIS A 85 -11.03 -2.80 6.27
C HIS A 85 -10.71 -2.89 4.77
N ARG A 86 -9.74 -2.10 4.29
CA ARG A 86 -9.31 -2.13 2.88
C ARG A 86 -8.69 -3.47 2.48
N LEU A 87 -7.96 -4.11 3.39
CA LEU A 87 -7.38 -5.44 3.14
C LEU A 87 -8.43 -6.56 3.16
N ALA A 88 -9.45 -6.46 4.01
CA ALA A 88 -10.51 -7.48 4.12
C ALA A 88 -11.44 -7.52 2.89
N GLY A 89 -11.66 -6.38 2.21
CA GLY A 89 -12.57 -6.27 1.07
C GLY A 89 -12.12 -6.94 -0.24
N ASN A 90 -10.93 -7.56 -0.28
CA ASN A 90 -10.42 -8.33 -1.42
C ASN A 90 -10.38 -9.85 -1.15
N SER A 91 -11.23 -10.35 -0.24
CA SER A 91 -11.40 -11.79 0.06
C SER A 91 -12.51 -12.43 -0.76
#